data_AF-A0A9E4QMU3-F1
#
_entry.id   AF-A0A9E4QMU3-F1
#
_cell.length_a   1.000
_cell.length_b   1.000
_cell.length_c   1.000
_cell.angle_alpha   90.00
_cell.angle_beta   90.00
_cell.angle_gamma   90.00
#
_symmetry.space_group_name_H-M   'P 1'
#
loop_
_entity.id
_entity.type
_entity.pdbx_description
1 polymer ?
#
loop_
_entity_poly.entity_id
_entity_poly.type
_entity_poly.pdbx_seq_one_letter_code
_entity_poly.pdbx_strand_id
1 'polypeptide(L)'
;MARRGVRESLPNQCTNRHGPPTECAHAIGNGLTLKAYPPTPLNRPRLAQSRPACRCIAAGWTCILGRSPPPRGSLRVQAARHAPTLIDVAFPGKGILRDVALIVGFSLLVAVFAQIAIKLPFTPVPITGQTLAVLLTGGALGAWRGAASLGLYAVWGTVGLPVFAPGSAALEGSLVHFIFPWAGTGAPIWDLASGGYIVGFIAAAYAVGWLSERGWDRGWYVTVAMLLANVLIYVPGLLWLGYKIGSFDNALVFGLYPFIVGDLIKLYIAAVALPGAWALIGRGRS
;
A
#
# COMPACT_ATOMS: atom_id res chain seq x y z
N MET A 1 75.14 -7.60 -20.11
CA MET A 1 73.99 -7.10 -19.33
C MET A 1 73.31 -5.98 -20.11
N ALA A 2 71.99 -6.18 -20.31
CA ALA A 2 70.93 -5.28 -20.76
C ALA A 2 71.26 -3.96 -21.49
N ARG A 3 71.03 -3.97 -22.81
CA ARG A 3 70.59 -2.78 -23.57
C ARG A 3 69.07 -2.64 -23.41
N ARG A 4 68.56 -1.45 -23.10
CA ARG A 4 67.21 -1.05 -23.50
C ARG A 4 67.29 0.31 -24.19
N GLY A 5 67.25 0.23 -25.51
CA GLY A 5 67.02 1.36 -26.39
C GLY A 5 65.55 1.76 -26.40
N VAL A 6 65.37 3.07 -26.52
CA VAL A 6 64.27 3.84 -27.10
C VAL A 6 63.31 3.00 -27.96
N ARG A 7 62.00 3.16 -27.75
CA ARG A 7 60.99 2.93 -28.79
C ARG A 7 60.11 4.16 -28.92
N GLU A 8 60.30 4.82 -30.06
CA GLU A 8 59.41 5.81 -30.64
C GLU A 8 57.99 5.26 -30.80
N SER A 9 57.02 6.15 -30.57
CA SER A 9 55.62 5.95 -30.89
C SER A 9 55.42 5.98 -32.41
N LEU A 10 55.07 4.82 -32.99
CA LEU A 10 54.57 4.74 -34.37
C LEU A 10 53.06 4.48 -34.36
N PRO A 11 52.28 5.17 -35.23
CA PRO A 11 50.84 5.04 -35.29
C PRO A 11 50.43 3.73 -35.99
N ASN A 12 49.43 3.04 -35.43
CA ASN A 12 48.90 1.80 -35.97
C ASN A 12 48.34 2.01 -37.40
N GLN A 13 49.05 1.48 -38.40
CA GLN A 13 48.55 1.31 -39.75
C GLN A 13 47.83 -0.04 -39.85
N CYS A 14 46.55 -0.03 -40.24
CA CYS A 14 45.86 -1.22 -40.71
C CYS A 14 45.98 -1.29 -42.24
N THR A 15 46.82 -2.21 -42.74
CA THR A 15 46.85 -2.53 -44.18
C THR A 15 45.63 -3.37 -44.53
N ASN A 16 44.75 -2.84 -45.38
CA ASN A 16 43.62 -3.56 -45.94
C ASN A 16 44.12 -4.44 -47.10
N ARG A 17 44.12 -5.77 -46.92
CA ARG A 17 44.13 -6.72 -48.05
C ARG A 17 42.90 -7.62 -47.94
N HIS A 18 41.98 -7.39 -48.87
CA HIS A 18 40.86 -8.21 -49.33
C HIS A 18 40.57 -9.51 -48.56
N GLY A 19 39.49 -9.49 -47.76
CA GLY A 19 38.82 -10.67 -47.19
C GLY A 19 37.58 -10.24 -46.40
N PRO A 20 36.50 -11.05 -46.31
CA PRO A 20 35.27 -10.67 -45.61
C PRO A 20 35.52 -10.49 -44.10
N PRO A 21 34.88 -9.51 -43.43
CA PRO A 21 35.17 -9.18 -42.04
C PRO A 21 34.44 -10.14 -41.10
N THR A 22 35.08 -11.25 -40.75
CA THR A 22 34.64 -12.08 -39.63
C THR A 22 35.81 -12.41 -38.74
N GLU A 23 36.26 -11.43 -37.95
CA GLU A 23 36.92 -11.65 -36.66
C GLU A 23 37.24 -10.30 -36.00
N CYS A 24 36.63 -10.02 -34.85
CA CYS A 24 37.10 -8.98 -33.93
C CYS A 24 37.81 -9.71 -32.78
N ALA A 25 39.14 -9.77 -32.84
CA ALA A 25 39.95 -10.29 -31.76
C ALA A 25 40.02 -9.25 -30.63
N HIS A 26 39.46 -9.57 -29.47
CA HIS A 26 39.67 -8.79 -28.25
C HIS A 26 40.87 -9.38 -27.51
N ALA A 27 42.01 -8.70 -27.57
CA ALA A 27 43.18 -9.07 -26.79
C ALA A 27 43.01 -8.58 -25.35
N ILE A 28 42.58 -9.47 -24.45
CA ILE A 28 42.76 -9.30 -23.00
C ILE A 28 43.90 -10.25 -22.60
N GLY A 29 44.87 -9.72 -21.86
CA GLY A 29 46.19 -10.30 -21.67
C GLY A 29 46.23 -11.72 -21.09
N ASN A 30 47.25 -12.43 -21.57
CA ASN A 30 47.89 -13.64 -21.03
C ASN A 30 46.98 -14.87 -20.79
N GLY A 31 46.68 -15.58 -21.88
CA GLY A 31 46.23 -16.98 -21.85
C GLY A 31 45.39 -17.35 -23.08
N LEU A 32 46.01 -17.96 -24.10
CA LEU A 32 45.30 -18.49 -25.26
C LEU A 32 44.45 -19.70 -24.86
N THR A 33 43.13 -19.53 -24.79
CA THR A 33 42.18 -20.66 -24.82
C THR A 33 41.27 -20.50 -26.04
N LEU A 34 41.50 -21.34 -27.05
CA LEU A 34 40.64 -21.45 -28.23
C LEU A 34 39.38 -22.23 -27.83
N LYS A 35 38.24 -21.56 -27.70
CA LYS A 35 36.95 -22.22 -27.49
C LYS A 35 36.25 -22.39 -28.83
N ALA A 36 36.34 -23.60 -29.39
CA ALA A 36 35.60 -23.97 -30.60
C ALA A 36 34.09 -24.04 -30.28
N TYR A 37 33.28 -23.30 -31.05
CA TYR A 37 31.82 -23.42 -31.04
C TYR A 37 31.38 -24.40 -32.15
N PRO A 38 30.51 -25.39 -31.86
CA PRO A 38 29.97 -26.26 -32.91
C PRO A 38 29.01 -25.49 -33.83
N PRO A 39 28.88 -25.88 -35.12
CA PRO A 39 27.97 -25.24 -36.05
C PRO A 39 26.50 -25.50 -35.66
N THR A 40 25.74 -24.43 -35.43
CA THR A 40 24.30 -24.47 -35.18
C THR A 40 23.54 -24.87 -36.46
N PRO A 41 22.53 -25.77 -36.41
CA PRO A 41 21.77 -26.15 -37.59
C PRO A 41 20.87 -25.01 -38.11
N LEU A 42 20.91 -24.82 -39.43
CA LEU A 42 20.11 -23.86 -40.22
C LEU A 42 18.63 -24.27 -40.25
N ASN A 43 17.83 -23.93 -39.24
CA ASN A 43 16.38 -23.82 -39.42
C ASN A 43 15.68 -22.96 -38.35
N ARG A 44 15.78 -21.62 -38.47
CA ARG A 44 14.82 -20.69 -37.83
C ARG A 44 14.50 -19.52 -38.78
N PRO A 45 13.24 -19.05 -38.81
CA PRO A 45 12.82 -17.97 -39.69
C PRO A 45 13.54 -16.65 -39.34
N ARG A 46 13.92 -15.89 -40.37
CA ARG A 46 14.66 -14.62 -40.28
C ARG A 46 13.92 -13.60 -39.41
N LEU A 47 14.33 -13.49 -38.14
CA LEU A 47 14.23 -12.22 -37.43
C LEU A 47 15.25 -11.28 -38.06
N ALA A 48 14.76 -10.15 -38.58
CA ALA A 48 15.57 -9.08 -39.13
C ALA A 48 16.57 -8.59 -38.07
N GLN A 49 17.78 -9.15 -38.09
CA GLN A 49 18.94 -8.60 -37.40
C GLN A 49 19.28 -7.29 -38.11
N SER A 50 18.84 -6.19 -37.52
CA SER A 50 19.31 -4.85 -37.84
C SER A 50 20.82 -4.80 -37.60
N ARG A 51 21.59 -5.08 -38.66
CA ARG A 51 23.04 -4.86 -38.64
C ARG A 51 23.27 -3.35 -38.62
N PRO A 52 23.98 -2.80 -37.62
CA PRO A 52 24.35 -1.39 -37.65
C PRO A 52 25.32 -1.18 -38.81
N ALA A 53 24.89 -0.42 -39.82
CA ALA A 53 25.75 0.02 -40.90
C ALA A 53 26.76 1.03 -40.34
N CYS A 54 28.00 0.60 -40.09
CA CYS A 54 29.11 1.52 -39.81
C CYS A 54 29.49 2.21 -41.12
N ARG A 55 29.18 3.50 -41.23
CA ARG A 55 29.69 4.38 -42.29
C ARG A 55 31.01 5.00 -41.81
N CYS A 56 32.11 4.74 -42.51
CA CYS A 56 33.35 5.47 -42.32
C CYS A 56 33.23 6.85 -42.98
N ILE A 57 33.28 7.91 -42.18
CA ILE A 57 33.49 9.28 -42.66
C ILE A 57 34.93 9.64 -42.29
N ALA A 58 35.69 10.09 -43.28
CA ALA A 58 37.07 10.53 -43.12
C ALA A 58 37.15 11.79 -42.23
N ALA A 59 38.22 11.85 -41.43
CA ALA A 59 38.58 12.93 -40.49
C ALA A 59 37.79 12.98 -39.17
N GLY A 60 38.43 12.50 -38.09
CA GLY A 60 38.00 12.69 -36.70
C GLY A 60 37.26 11.50 -36.11
N TRP A 61 37.93 10.73 -35.25
CA TRP A 61 37.35 9.59 -34.55
C TRP A 61 36.48 10.07 -33.37
N THR A 62 35.23 10.45 -33.64
CA THR A 62 34.17 10.44 -32.64
C THR A 62 33.24 9.26 -32.93
N CYS A 63 33.34 8.21 -32.12
CA CYS A 63 32.27 7.23 -32.00
C CYS A 63 31.05 7.97 -31.43
N ILE A 64 30.16 8.43 -32.29
CA ILE A 64 28.78 8.68 -31.89
C ILE A 64 28.23 7.30 -31.58
N LEU A 65 28.25 6.94 -30.29
CA LEU A 65 27.43 5.85 -29.76
C LEU A 65 26.01 6.17 -30.19
N GLY A 66 25.58 5.55 -31.29
CA GLY A 66 24.21 5.57 -31.74
C GLY A 66 23.39 5.06 -30.58
N ARG A 67 22.75 5.98 -29.85
CA ARG A 67 21.71 5.62 -28.89
C ARG A 67 20.67 4.88 -29.71
N SER A 68 20.61 3.56 -29.56
CA SER A 68 19.48 2.77 -30.03
C SER A 68 18.22 3.51 -29.56
N PRO A 69 17.28 3.87 -30.46
CA PRO A 69 16.00 4.37 -30.00
C PRO A 69 15.42 3.30 -29.05
N PRO A 70 14.92 3.69 -27.87
CA PRO A 70 14.34 2.72 -26.95
C PRO A 70 13.26 1.93 -27.71
N PRO A 71 13.12 0.62 -27.45
CA PRO A 71 12.14 -0.19 -28.14
C PRO A 71 10.77 0.47 -27.99
N ARG A 72 10.17 0.88 -29.12
CA ARG A 72 8.76 1.29 -29.20
C ARG A 72 7.92 0.04 -28.99
N GLY A 73 7.78 -0.35 -27.73
CA GLY A 73 7.14 -1.59 -27.33
C GLY A 73 6.72 -1.48 -25.87
N SER A 74 5.43 -1.19 -25.69
CA SER A 74 4.73 -1.00 -24.43
C SER A 74 5.03 0.31 -23.68
N LEU A 75 4.30 1.36 -24.09
CA LEU A 75 3.60 2.17 -23.09
C LEU A 75 2.62 1.26 -22.33
N ARG A 76 3.14 0.29 -21.57
CA ARG A 76 2.43 -0.12 -20.37
C ARG A 76 2.45 1.15 -19.56
N VAL A 77 1.31 1.84 -19.52
CA VAL A 77 0.96 2.76 -18.44
C VAL A 77 1.61 2.15 -17.21
N GLN A 78 2.65 2.80 -16.68
CA GLN A 78 3.22 2.44 -15.40
C GLN A 78 2.07 2.74 -14.43
N ALA A 79 1.11 1.82 -14.33
CA ALA A 79 0.12 1.81 -13.30
C ALA A 79 0.95 1.95 -12.03
N ALA A 80 0.74 3.08 -11.33
CA ALA A 80 1.48 3.40 -10.12
C ALA A 80 1.65 2.11 -9.33
N ARG A 81 2.90 1.64 -9.18
CA ARG A 81 3.14 0.41 -8.42
C ARG A 81 2.69 0.77 -7.01
N HIS A 82 1.52 0.30 -6.62
CA HIS A 82 1.02 0.50 -5.27
C HIS A 82 2.07 -0.11 -4.35
N ALA A 83 2.54 0.67 -3.37
CA ALA A 83 3.46 0.16 -2.38
C ALA A 83 2.82 -1.07 -1.73
N PRO A 84 3.61 -2.12 -1.42
CA PRO A 84 3.06 -3.27 -0.72
C PRO A 84 2.49 -2.80 0.62
N THR A 85 1.28 -3.26 0.93
CA THR A 85 0.64 -2.98 2.22
C THR A 85 1.31 -3.77 3.33
N LEU A 86 1.07 -3.37 4.58
CA LEU A 86 1.69 -4.01 5.75
C LEU A 86 1.46 -5.53 5.77
N ILE A 87 0.23 -5.96 5.49
CA ILE A 87 -0.13 -7.36 5.53
C ILE A 87 0.51 -8.19 4.41
N ASP A 88 0.77 -7.58 3.25
CA ASP A 88 1.42 -8.25 2.11
C ASP A 88 2.91 -8.49 2.37
N VAL A 89 3.53 -7.66 3.20
CA VAL A 89 4.91 -7.87 3.64
C VAL A 89 4.98 -8.85 4.82
N ALA A 90 4.03 -8.77 5.76
CA ALA A 90 3.99 -9.64 6.93
C ALA A 90 3.64 -11.10 6.57
N PHE A 91 2.65 -11.31 5.70
CA PHE A 91 2.17 -12.63 5.30
C PHE A 91 2.15 -12.75 3.78
N PRO A 92 3.30 -12.92 3.11
CA PRO A 92 3.35 -12.97 1.66
C PRO A 92 2.54 -14.15 1.12
N GLY A 93 1.61 -13.86 0.21
CA GLY A 93 0.76 -14.88 -0.41
C GLY A 93 -0.20 -14.28 -1.42
N LYS A 94 -0.73 -15.08 -2.33
CA LYS A 94 -1.76 -14.64 -3.28
C LYS A 94 -2.88 -15.67 -3.29
N GLY A 95 -4.12 -15.22 -3.24
CA GLY A 95 -5.27 -16.12 -3.34
C GLY A 95 -6.51 -15.55 -2.67
N ILE A 96 -7.67 -15.88 -3.23
CA ILE A 96 -8.96 -15.41 -2.76
C ILE A 96 -9.24 -15.83 -1.31
N LEU A 97 -8.81 -17.04 -0.91
CA LEU A 97 -9.00 -17.53 0.46
C LEU A 97 -8.26 -16.69 1.49
N ARG A 98 -7.04 -16.25 1.16
CA ARG A 98 -6.25 -15.34 2.02
C ARG A 98 -6.97 -14.00 2.15
N ASP A 99 -7.40 -13.41 1.04
CA ASP A 99 -8.07 -12.11 1.06
C ASP A 99 -9.38 -12.17 1.85
N VAL A 100 -10.17 -13.23 1.67
CA VAL A 100 -11.40 -13.47 2.46
C VAL A 100 -11.08 -13.62 3.94
N ALA A 101 -10.08 -14.43 4.31
CA ALA A 101 -9.69 -14.60 5.70
C ALA A 101 -9.23 -13.29 6.34
N LEU A 102 -8.48 -12.45 5.62
CA LEU A 102 -8.07 -11.13 6.08
C LEU A 102 -9.27 -10.19 6.27
N ILE A 103 -10.20 -10.17 5.31
CA ILE A 103 -11.41 -9.34 5.37
C ILE A 103 -12.28 -9.72 6.57
N VAL A 104 -12.51 -11.02 6.77
CA VAL A 104 -13.28 -11.55 7.91
C VAL A 104 -12.55 -11.26 9.23
N GLY A 105 -11.24 -11.51 9.29
CA GLY A 105 -10.44 -11.30 10.50
C GLY A 105 -10.41 -9.85 10.96
N PHE A 106 -10.23 -8.90 10.04
CA PHE A 106 -10.24 -7.47 10.39
C PHE A 106 -11.66 -6.94 10.64
N SER A 107 -12.69 -7.49 10.01
CA SER A 107 -14.09 -7.21 10.39
C SER A 107 -14.36 -7.60 11.85
N LEU A 108 -13.90 -8.79 12.26
CA LEU A 108 -13.99 -9.25 13.65
C LEU A 108 -13.15 -8.39 14.61
N LEU A 109 -11.95 -7.96 14.19
CA LEU A 109 -11.12 -7.05 14.98
C LEU A 109 -11.89 -5.77 15.32
N VAL A 110 -12.58 -5.18 14.34
CA VAL A 110 -13.41 -3.98 14.56
C VAL A 110 -14.57 -4.29 15.51
N ALA A 111 -15.21 -5.45 15.40
CA ALA A 111 -16.26 -5.87 16.32
C ALA A 111 -15.78 -6.02 17.77
N VAL A 112 -14.57 -6.54 17.98
CA VAL A 112 -13.97 -6.64 19.33
C VAL A 112 -13.66 -5.26 19.90
N PHE A 113 -13.06 -4.37 19.09
CA PHE A 113 -12.80 -3.00 19.52
C PHE A 113 -14.08 -2.18 19.73
N ALA A 114 -15.20 -2.59 19.10
CA ALA A 114 -16.52 -2.02 19.37
C ALA A 114 -17.03 -2.27 20.79
N GLN A 115 -16.59 -3.35 21.43
CA GLN A 115 -16.97 -3.67 22.80
C GLN A 115 -16.17 -2.86 23.83
N ILE A 116 -15.09 -2.19 23.44
CA ILE A 116 -14.38 -1.26 24.33
C ILE A 116 -15.12 0.08 24.24
N ALA A 117 -16.07 0.29 25.15
CA ALA A 117 -16.97 1.44 25.11
C ALA A 117 -17.05 2.15 26.47
N ILE A 118 -17.02 3.48 26.44
CA ILE A 118 -17.19 4.33 27.61
C ILE A 118 -18.49 5.12 27.41
N LYS A 119 -19.46 4.90 28.31
CA LYS A 119 -20.73 5.63 28.30
C LYS A 119 -20.51 7.01 28.89
N LEU A 120 -20.98 8.02 28.17
CA LEU A 120 -21.17 9.35 28.72
C LEU A 120 -22.66 9.51 29.08
N PRO A 121 -23.00 10.00 30.29
CA PRO A 121 -24.38 10.04 30.75
C PRO A 121 -25.27 11.01 29.95
N PHE A 122 -24.67 11.90 29.16
CA PHE A 122 -25.35 12.95 28.41
C PHE A 122 -25.38 12.71 26.88
N THR A 123 -24.76 11.65 26.36
CA THR A 123 -24.75 11.35 24.92
C THR A 123 -25.46 10.03 24.60
N PRO A 124 -26.17 9.96 23.46
CA PRO A 124 -26.79 8.71 23.00
C PRO A 124 -25.74 7.72 22.44
N VAL A 125 -24.60 8.24 21.97
CA VAL A 125 -23.51 7.45 21.38
C VAL A 125 -22.36 7.37 22.39
N PRO A 126 -21.88 6.15 22.75
CA PRO A 126 -20.74 5.99 23.63
C PRO A 126 -19.42 6.23 22.89
N ILE A 127 -18.35 6.58 23.63
CA ILE A 127 -17.00 6.64 23.08
C ILE A 127 -16.49 5.21 22.92
N THR A 128 -16.14 4.79 21.70
CA THR A 128 -15.72 3.41 21.42
C THR A 128 -14.30 3.32 20.88
N GLY A 129 -13.69 2.13 21.00
CA GLY A 129 -12.42 1.78 20.36
C GLY A 129 -12.52 1.53 18.85
N GLN A 130 -13.70 1.60 18.24
CA GLN A 130 -13.94 1.22 16.84
C GLN A 130 -13.11 2.04 15.87
N THR A 131 -13.09 3.36 16.05
CA THR A 131 -12.39 4.28 15.14
C THR A 131 -10.90 3.94 15.02
N LEU A 132 -10.26 3.52 16.12
CA LEU A 132 -8.88 3.02 16.09
C LEU A 132 -8.75 1.78 15.19
N ALA A 133 -9.60 0.77 15.40
CA ALA A 133 -9.56 -0.46 14.60
C ALA A 133 -9.85 -0.21 13.11
N VAL A 134 -10.76 0.72 12.79
CA VAL A 134 -11.08 1.14 11.42
C VAL A 134 -9.85 1.70 10.71
N LEU A 135 -9.14 2.60 11.38
CA LEU A 135 -7.93 3.24 10.84
C LEU A 135 -6.79 2.23 10.64
N LEU A 136 -6.57 1.34 11.61
CA LEU A 136 -5.60 0.25 11.50
C LEU A 136 -5.96 -0.72 10.38
N THR A 137 -7.24 -1.04 10.20
CA THR A 137 -7.74 -1.92 9.14
C THR A 137 -7.44 -1.36 7.77
N GLY A 138 -7.78 -0.09 7.53
CA GLY A 138 -7.46 0.59 6.27
C GLY A 138 -5.95 0.64 6.03
N GLY A 139 -5.19 1.08 7.02
CA GLY A 139 -3.73 1.21 6.90
C GLY A 139 -3.00 -0.11 6.65
N ALA A 140 -3.47 -1.22 7.26
CA ALA A 140 -2.81 -2.51 7.16
C ALA A 140 -3.20 -3.30 5.89
N LEU A 141 -4.47 -3.28 5.49
CA LEU A 141 -5.00 -4.07 4.38
C LEU A 141 -4.94 -3.36 3.01
N GLY A 142 -4.89 -2.03 2.99
CA GLY A 142 -5.02 -1.22 1.78
C GLY A 142 -6.49 -0.84 1.48
N ALA A 143 -6.69 -0.10 0.39
CA ALA A 143 -7.93 0.63 0.12
C ALA A 143 -9.14 -0.32 -0.04
N TRP A 144 -9.02 -1.29 -0.94
CA TRP A 144 -10.12 -2.20 -1.27
C TRP A 144 -10.39 -3.25 -0.21
N ARG A 145 -9.34 -3.88 0.32
CA ARG A 145 -9.48 -4.90 1.37
C ARG A 145 -9.96 -4.28 2.69
N GLY A 146 -9.48 -3.08 3.03
CA GLY A 146 -9.96 -2.33 4.19
C GLY A 146 -11.44 -1.93 4.06
N ALA A 147 -11.82 -1.35 2.92
CA ALA A 147 -13.22 -1.01 2.64
C ALA A 147 -14.14 -2.25 2.64
N ALA A 148 -13.70 -3.36 2.05
CA ALA A 148 -14.45 -4.61 2.04
C ALA A 148 -14.63 -5.19 3.45
N SER A 149 -13.61 -5.09 4.31
CA SER A 149 -13.70 -5.52 5.72
C SER A 149 -14.78 -4.73 6.46
N LEU A 150 -14.86 -3.43 6.21
CA LEU A 150 -15.81 -2.57 6.91
C LEU A 150 -17.21 -2.63 6.31
N GLY A 151 -17.30 -2.88 5.00
CA GLY A 151 -18.55 -3.27 4.36
C GLY A 151 -19.11 -4.57 4.94
N LEU A 152 -18.26 -5.58 5.13
CA LEU A 152 -18.65 -6.84 5.78
C LEU A 152 -19.10 -6.62 7.22
N TYR A 153 -18.37 -5.80 7.98
CA TYR A 153 -18.74 -5.40 9.34
C TYR A 153 -20.13 -4.73 9.38
N ALA A 154 -20.40 -3.81 8.46
CA ALA A 154 -21.70 -3.14 8.35
C ALA A 154 -22.83 -4.13 7.99
N VAL A 155 -22.56 -5.08 7.08
CA VAL A 155 -23.50 -6.14 6.71
C VAL A 155 -23.82 -7.03 7.91
N TRP A 156 -22.81 -7.48 8.65
CA TRP A 156 -23.01 -8.34 9.82
C TRP A 156 -23.94 -7.70 10.85
N GLY A 157 -23.70 -6.43 11.20
CA GLY A 157 -24.57 -5.74 12.16
C GLY A 157 -25.96 -5.42 11.60
N THR A 158 -26.08 -5.15 10.30
CA THR A 158 -27.38 -4.94 9.63
C THR A 158 -28.24 -6.20 9.63
N VAL A 159 -27.63 -7.39 9.47
CA VAL A 159 -28.31 -8.68 9.53
C VAL A 159 -28.74 -9.05 10.98
N GLY A 160 -28.34 -8.26 11.97
CA GLY A 160 -28.73 -8.44 13.36
C GLY A 160 -27.69 -9.17 14.22
N LEU A 161 -26.49 -9.44 13.70
CA LEU A 161 -25.41 -9.94 14.55
C LEU A 161 -24.99 -8.83 15.53
N PRO A 162 -24.73 -9.15 16.81
CA PRO A 162 -24.44 -8.15 17.84
C PRO A 162 -23.00 -7.60 17.72
N VAL A 163 -22.57 -7.12 16.56
CA VAL A 163 -21.18 -6.71 16.28
C VAL A 163 -20.93 -5.21 16.46
N PHE A 164 -21.99 -4.41 16.50
CA PHE A 164 -21.89 -2.99 16.75
C PHE A 164 -21.68 -2.71 18.24
N ALA A 165 -21.29 -1.48 18.54
CA ALA A 165 -21.06 -1.05 19.91
C ALA A 165 -22.34 -1.20 20.78
N PRO A 166 -22.18 -1.44 22.08
CA PRO A 166 -23.30 -1.49 23.01
C PRO A 166 -24.09 -0.17 23.00
N GLY A 167 -25.41 -0.27 22.99
CA GLY A 167 -26.29 0.91 23.09
C GLY A 167 -26.24 1.53 24.49
N SER A 168 -26.60 2.81 24.61
CA SER A 168 -26.63 3.52 25.90
C SER A 168 -27.52 2.84 26.94
N ALA A 169 -28.62 2.21 26.53
CA ALA A 169 -29.51 1.42 27.38
C ALA A 169 -28.85 0.13 27.88
N ALA A 170 -28.08 -0.57 27.04
CA ALA A 170 -27.35 -1.78 27.44
C ALA A 170 -26.26 -1.48 28.49
N LEU A 171 -25.85 -0.22 28.61
CA LEU A 171 -24.85 0.29 29.54
C LEU A 171 -25.47 1.01 30.75
N GLU A 172 -26.76 0.83 31.05
CA GLU A 172 -27.42 1.50 32.20
C GLU A 172 -26.84 1.14 33.59
N GLY A 173 -26.06 0.05 33.69
CA GLY A 173 -25.41 -0.35 34.94
C GLY A 173 -23.89 -0.15 35.01
N SER A 174 -23.23 0.32 33.94
CA SER A 174 -21.77 0.49 33.92
C SER A 174 -21.32 1.69 33.09
N LEU A 175 -20.35 2.45 33.62
CA LEU A 175 -19.71 3.55 32.90
C LEU A 175 -18.75 3.06 31.81
N VAL A 176 -18.13 1.90 32.04
CA VAL A 176 -17.15 1.32 31.13
C VAL A 176 -17.56 -0.10 30.79
N HIS A 177 -17.61 -0.38 29.49
CA HIS A 177 -17.79 -1.71 28.95
C HIS A 177 -16.48 -2.21 28.39
N PHE A 178 -16.13 -3.44 28.77
CA PHE A 178 -15.03 -4.17 28.17
C PHE A 178 -15.59 -5.35 27.37
N ILE A 179 -14.70 -6.02 26.65
CA ILE A 179 -15.01 -7.09 25.68
C ILE A 179 -16.04 -8.10 26.21
N PHE A 180 -16.01 -8.41 27.51
CA PHE A 180 -16.98 -9.31 28.16
C PHE A 180 -17.64 -8.65 29.37
N PRO A 181 -18.93 -8.92 29.63
CA PRO A 181 -19.86 -9.74 28.83
C PRO A 181 -20.19 -9.11 27.47
N TRP A 182 -20.45 -9.91 26.43
CA TRP A 182 -20.69 -9.36 25.10
C TRP A 182 -22.05 -8.65 25.06
N ALA A 183 -22.06 -7.33 24.80
CA ALA A 183 -23.26 -6.50 24.84
C ALA A 183 -23.45 -5.71 23.53
N GLY A 184 -22.84 -6.18 22.44
CA GLY A 184 -22.92 -5.53 21.14
C GLY A 184 -24.35 -5.47 20.60
N THR A 185 -24.61 -4.49 19.75
CA THR A 185 -25.90 -4.30 19.10
C THR A 185 -25.86 -4.80 17.65
N GLY A 186 -27.01 -5.21 17.14
CA GLY A 186 -27.19 -5.65 15.76
C GLY A 186 -28.57 -5.20 15.29
N ALA A 187 -28.61 -4.17 14.45
CA ALA A 187 -29.81 -3.66 13.84
C ALA A 187 -29.44 -2.97 12.51
N PRO A 188 -30.41 -2.73 11.61
CA PRO A 188 -30.16 -2.02 10.38
C PRO A 188 -29.49 -0.67 10.65
N ILE A 189 -28.44 -0.33 9.91
CA ILE A 189 -27.67 0.90 10.12
C ILE A 189 -28.54 2.16 10.16
N TRP A 190 -29.68 2.17 9.46
CA TRP A 190 -30.62 3.28 9.41
C TRP A 190 -31.45 3.45 10.70
N ASP A 191 -31.50 2.44 11.56
CA ASP A 191 -32.24 2.54 12.81
C ASP A 191 -31.35 3.07 13.95
N LEU A 192 -30.03 2.87 13.83
CA LEU A 192 -29.05 3.30 14.82
C LEU A 192 -28.74 4.80 14.74
N ALA A 193 -28.62 5.43 15.91
CA ALA A 193 -28.09 6.79 16.02
C ALA A 193 -26.62 6.88 15.52
N SER A 194 -25.85 5.82 15.71
CA SER A 194 -24.45 5.70 15.24
C SER A 194 -24.32 5.21 13.79
N GLY A 195 -25.43 4.96 13.09
CA GLY A 195 -25.46 4.38 11.74
C GLY A 195 -24.59 5.12 10.72
N GLY A 196 -24.69 6.46 10.69
CA GLY A 196 -23.91 7.30 9.79
C GLY A 196 -22.39 7.19 9.98
N TYR A 197 -21.93 6.92 11.22
CA TYR A 197 -20.51 6.72 11.50
C TYR A 197 -20.01 5.42 10.87
N ILE A 198 -20.83 4.37 10.86
CA ILE A 198 -20.50 3.07 10.26
C ILE A 198 -20.32 3.20 8.75
N VAL A 199 -21.17 3.99 8.09
CA VAL A 199 -21.00 4.33 6.66
C VAL A 199 -19.69 5.10 6.45
N GLY A 200 -19.41 6.08 7.32
CA GLY A 200 -18.15 6.82 7.32
C GLY A 200 -16.91 5.94 7.52
N PHE A 201 -17.02 4.86 8.29
CA PHE A 201 -15.91 3.93 8.49
C PHE A 201 -15.43 3.31 7.17
N ILE A 202 -16.35 2.95 6.27
CA ILE A 202 -16.00 2.37 4.96
C ILE A 202 -15.19 3.37 4.14
N ALA A 203 -15.63 4.64 4.08
CA ALA A 203 -14.94 5.70 3.38
C ALA A 203 -13.56 6.00 4.00
N ALA A 204 -13.49 6.03 5.33
CA ALA A 204 -12.26 6.24 6.07
C ALA A 204 -11.24 5.12 5.85
N ALA A 205 -11.66 3.86 5.94
CA ALA A 205 -10.78 2.71 5.68
C ALA A 205 -10.25 2.70 4.24
N TYR A 206 -11.10 3.05 3.27
CA TYR A 206 -10.67 3.22 1.88
C TYR A 206 -9.62 4.33 1.75
N ALA A 207 -9.87 5.51 2.31
CA ALA A 207 -8.97 6.66 2.22
C ALA A 207 -7.62 6.40 2.89
N VAL A 208 -7.60 5.86 4.12
CA VAL A 208 -6.34 5.48 4.79
C VAL A 208 -5.61 4.42 3.98
N GLY A 209 -6.31 3.40 3.49
CA GLY A 209 -5.71 2.35 2.69
C GLY A 209 -5.10 2.86 1.38
N TRP A 210 -5.80 3.78 0.71
CA TRP A 210 -5.33 4.41 -0.53
C TRP A 210 -4.09 5.29 -0.30
N LEU A 211 -4.01 5.98 0.84
CA LEU A 211 -2.82 6.73 1.26
C LEU A 211 -1.67 5.80 1.68
N SER A 212 -1.97 4.71 2.39
CA SER A 212 -1.00 3.68 2.79
C SER A 212 -0.32 3.03 1.57
N GLU A 213 -1.08 2.74 0.53
CA GLU A 213 -0.57 2.24 -0.76
C GLU A 213 0.34 3.25 -1.49
N ARG A 214 0.37 4.52 -1.06
CA ARG A 214 1.29 5.58 -1.54
C ARG A 214 2.48 5.82 -0.62
N GLY A 215 2.61 5.04 0.45
CA GLY A 215 3.70 5.16 1.40
C GLY A 215 3.46 6.11 2.58
N TRP A 216 2.22 6.57 2.78
CA TRP A 216 1.86 7.45 3.90
C TRP A 216 1.66 6.70 5.23
N ASP A 217 2.08 5.44 5.29
CA ASP A 217 1.98 4.51 6.42
C ASP A 217 3.30 4.37 7.21
N ARG A 218 4.41 4.97 6.72
CA ARG A 218 5.79 4.72 7.22
C ARG A 218 6.44 5.91 7.92
N GLY A 219 5.83 7.10 7.90
CA GLY A 219 6.43 8.33 8.43
C GLY A 219 5.41 9.27 9.05
N TRP A 220 5.76 10.55 9.18
CA TRP A 220 4.89 11.56 9.81
C TRP A 220 3.57 11.79 9.03
N TYR A 221 3.54 11.47 7.74
CA TYR A 221 2.33 11.53 6.90
C TYR A 221 1.18 10.66 7.41
N VAL A 222 1.46 9.65 8.25
CA VAL A 222 0.43 8.83 8.88
C VAL A 222 -0.55 9.70 9.66
N THR A 223 -0.06 10.66 10.44
CA THR A 223 -0.92 11.53 11.25
C THR A 223 -1.90 12.30 10.36
N VAL A 224 -1.45 12.79 9.20
CA VAL A 224 -2.32 13.49 8.23
C VAL A 224 -3.36 12.55 7.63
N ALA A 225 -2.94 11.35 7.22
CA ALA A 225 -3.86 10.33 6.70
C ALA A 225 -4.95 9.97 7.72
N MET A 226 -4.56 9.81 8.99
CA MET A 226 -5.46 9.48 10.09
C MET A 226 -6.45 10.63 10.39
N LEU A 227 -5.98 11.88 10.38
CA LEU A 227 -6.84 13.05 10.56
C LEU A 227 -7.88 13.18 9.44
N LEU A 228 -7.46 13.03 8.18
CA LEU A 228 -8.37 13.07 7.03
C LEU A 228 -9.43 11.98 7.10
N ALA A 229 -9.03 10.78 7.50
CA ALA A 229 -9.94 9.67 7.70
C ALA A 229 -10.94 9.94 8.82
N ASN A 230 -10.52 10.57 9.93
CA ASN A 230 -11.43 10.94 11.01
C ASN A 230 -12.50 11.93 10.53
N VAL A 231 -12.12 12.92 9.71
CA VAL A 231 -13.08 13.85 9.09
C VAL A 231 -14.09 13.08 8.23
N LEU A 232 -13.63 12.12 7.42
CA LEU A 232 -14.51 11.29 6.60
C LEU A 232 -15.49 10.44 7.40
N ILE A 233 -15.17 10.10 8.65
CA ILE A 233 -16.09 9.42 9.58
C ILE A 233 -17.18 10.40 10.05
N TYR A 234 -16.78 11.61 10.46
CA TYR A 234 -17.70 12.59 11.03
C TYR A 234 -18.70 13.16 10.03
N VAL A 235 -18.33 13.33 8.76
CA VAL A 235 -19.25 13.91 7.76
C VAL A 235 -20.59 13.13 7.68
N PRO A 236 -20.61 11.84 7.32
CA PRO A 236 -21.87 11.08 7.30
C PRO A 236 -22.42 10.82 8.72
N GLY A 237 -21.56 10.70 9.74
CA GLY A 237 -21.97 10.48 11.13
C GLY A 237 -22.81 11.62 11.71
N LEU A 238 -22.33 12.86 11.59
CA LEU A 238 -23.01 14.04 12.10
C LEU A 238 -24.23 14.42 11.28
N LEU A 239 -24.18 14.25 9.96
CA LEU A 239 -25.34 14.46 9.09
C LEU A 239 -26.48 13.52 9.47
N TRP A 240 -26.17 12.24 9.70
CA TRP A 240 -27.15 11.24 10.11
C TRP A 240 -27.71 11.51 11.51
N LEU A 241 -26.84 11.84 12.47
CA LEU A 241 -27.25 12.12 13.84
C LEU A 241 -28.12 13.39 13.92
N GLY A 242 -27.77 14.44 13.17
CA GLY A 242 -28.57 15.65 13.04
C GLY A 242 -29.96 15.38 12.50
N TYR A 243 -30.08 14.50 11.51
CA TYR A 243 -31.37 14.07 10.99
C TYR A 243 -32.20 13.30 12.05
N LYS A 244 -31.60 12.38 12.80
CA LYS A 244 -32.30 11.58 13.82
C LYS A 244 -32.74 12.39 15.05
N ILE A 245 -31.95 13.39 15.45
CA ILE A 245 -32.26 14.27 16.59
C ILE A 245 -33.17 15.43 16.17
N GLY A 246 -33.16 15.82 14.89
CA GLY A 246 -33.88 16.98 14.38
C GLY A 246 -33.19 18.32 14.66
N SER A 247 -31.94 18.31 15.14
CA SER A 247 -31.14 19.51 15.42
C SER A 247 -29.66 19.24 15.18
N PHE A 248 -29.05 20.05 14.31
CA PHE A 248 -27.62 19.97 14.01
C PHE A 248 -26.74 20.47 15.15
N ASP A 249 -27.16 21.49 15.89
CA ASP A 249 -26.42 22.00 17.04
C ASP A 249 -26.29 20.93 18.13
N ASN A 250 -27.40 20.25 18.44
CA ASN A 250 -27.40 19.13 19.37
C ASN A 250 -26.57 17.94 18.84
N ALA A 251 -26.56 17.69 17.53
CA ALA A 251 -25.71 16.65 16.96
C ALA A 251 -24.21 16.93 17.12
N LEU A 252 -23.77 18.20 17.05
CA LEU A 252 -22.38 18.57 17.32
C LEU A 252 -22.03 18.40 18.81
N VAL A 253 -22.93 18.81 19.70
CA VAL A 253 -22.75 18.68 21.16
C VAL A 253 -22.68 17.22 21.59
N PHE A 254 -23.56 16.38 21.05
CA PHE A 254 -23.65 14.98 21.44
C PHE A 254 -22.79 14.03 20.62
N GLY A 255 -22.32 14.46 19.44
CA GLY A 255 -21.68 13.60 18.44
C GLY A 255 -20.26 14.01 18.03
N LEU A 256 -19.83 15.25 18.30
CA LEU A 256 -18.48 15.72 17.92
C LEU A 256 -17.63 16.06 19.15
N TYR A 257 -18.01 17.08 19.93
CA TYR A 257 -17.16 17.61 21.01
C TYR A 257 -16.64 16.57 22.02
N PRO A 258 -17.45 15.65 22.56
CA PRO A 258 -16.95 14.67 23.52
C PRO A 258 -15.99 13.64 22.90
N PHE A 259 -16.08 13.42 21.58
CA PHE A 259 -15.28 12.42 20.89
C PHE A 259 -13.91 12.93 20.45
N ILE A 260 -13.75 14.24 20.26
CA ILE A 260 -12.48 14.85 19.78
C ILE A 260 -11.29 14.39 20.63
N VAL A 261 -11.39 14.49 21.96
CA VAL A 261 -10.28 14.12 22.86
C VAL A 261 -9.94 12.64 22.74
N GLY A 262 -10.97 11.79 22.77
CA GLY A 262 -10.80 10.33 22.63
C GLY A 262 -10.20 9.96 21.28
N ASP A 263 -10.61 10.63 20.22
CA ASP A 263 -10.10 10.37 18.87
C ASP A 263 -8.67 10.87 18.69
N LEU A 264 -8.29 12.03 19.23
CA LEU A 264 -6.88 12.46 19.17
C LEU A 264 -5.93 11.44 19.80
N ILE A 265 -6.33 10.85 20.93
CA ILE A 265 -5.57 9.76 21.58
C ILE A 265 -5.50 8.54 20.65
N LYS A 266 -6.63 8.12 20.06
CA LYS A 266 -6.66 6.98 19.13
C LYS A 266 -5.84 7.23 17.87
N LEU A 267 -5.90 8.43 17.31
CA LEU A 267 -5.13 8.84 16.14
C LEU A 267 -3.64 8.79 16.45
N TYR A 268 -3.23 9.26 17.63
CA TYR A 268 -1.85 9.15 18.08
C TYR A 268 -1.41 7.68 18.19
N ILE A 269 -2.23 6.83 18.82
CA ILE A 269 -1.95 5.39 18.93
C ILE A 269 -1.83 4.76 17.53
N ALA A 270 -2.75 5.04 16.61
CA ALA A 270 -2.71 4.54 15.24
C ALA A 270 -1.47 5.02 14.47
N ALA A 271 -1.12 6.30 14.66
CA ALA A 271 0.03 6.93 14.01
C ALA A 271 1.37 6.37 14.48
N VAL A 272 1.44 5.83 15.71
CA VAL A 272 2.60 5.12 16.22
C VAL A 272 2.57 3.64 15.82
N ALA A 273 1.40 3.00 15.89
CA ALA A 273 1.24 1.57 15.67
C ALA A 273 1.60 1.13 14.24
N LEU A 274 1.18 1.88 13.21
CA LEU A 274 1.47 1.51 11.82
C LEU A 274 2.97 1.58 11.47
N PRO A 275 3.68 2.71 11.70
CA PRO A 275 5.13 2.75 11.53
C PRO A 275 5.86 1.75 12.43
N GLY A 276 5.39 1.56 13.66
CA GLY A 276 5.94 0.58 14.59
C GLY A 276 5.87 -0.85 14.04
N ALA A 277 4.73 -1.24 13.47
CA ALA A 277 4.57 -2.53 12.82
C ALA A 277 5.51 -2.69 11.62
N TRP A 278 5.69 -1.64 10.81
CA TRP A 278 6.67 -1.64 9.72
C TRP A 278 8.12 -1.79 10.21
N ALA A 279 8.49 -1.10 11.29
CA ALA A 279 9.83 -1.19 11.87
C ALA A 279 10.14 -2.59 12.42
N LEU A 280 9.17 -3.26 13.03
CA LEU A 280 9.31 -4.64 13.52
C LEU A 280 9.51 -5.63 12.38
N ILE A 281 8.72 -5.52 11.31
CA ILE A 281 8.85 -6.38 10.13
C ILE A 281 10.19 -6.15 9.41
N GLY A 282 10.65 -4.90 9.34
CA GLY A 282 11.93 -4.54 8.74
C GLY A 282 13.14 -5.14 9.47
N ARG A 283 13.10 -5.23 10.81
CA ARG A 283 14.17 -5.80 11.64
C ARG A 283 14.25 -7.34 11.56
N GLY A 284 13.14 -8.02 11.28
CA GLY A 284 13.11 -9.49 11.19
C GLY A 284 13.67 -10.06 9.89
N ARG A 285 14.07 -9.23 8.93
CA ARG A 285 14.55 -9.64 7.59
C ARG A 285 16.00 -9.23 7.30
N SER A 286 16.70 -8.69 8.29
CA SER A 286 18.11 -8.29 8.26
C SER A 286 18.94 -9.19 9.16
#